data_AF-A0A9D7QY76-F1
#
_entry.id   AF-A0A9D7QY76-F1
#
_cell.length_a   1.000
_cell.length_b   1.000
_cell.length_c   1.000
_cell.angle_alpha   90.00
_cell.angle_beta   90.00
_cell.angle_gamma   90.00
#
_symmetry.space_group_name_H-M   'P 1'
#
loop_
_entity.id
_entity.type
_entity.pdbx_description
1 polymer ?
#
loop_
_entity_poly.entity_id
_entity_poly.type
_entity_poly.pdbx_seq_one_letter_code
_entity_poly.pdbx_strand_id
1 'polypeptide(L)'
;MSVLLDPMLGRVPAPSPSLAETDTARAPIEIEGYARKIDVVDLPTDHYDHLDHGSVLRLLPKVKHPVVCLGVARHLIRWGVSPSNIIELDWHEAVRIKDVHHLYTCPTFLGRGFWDRHKSLWSSWVISSPRHTHLLQCR
;
A
#
# COMPACT_ATOMS: atom_id res chain seq x y z
N MET A 1 -15.59 8.36 -4.44
CA MET A 1 -14.77 7.15 -4.19
C MET A 1 -13.69 7.54 -3.21
N SER A 2 -13.39 6.69 -2.23
CA SER A 2 -12.28 6.94 -1.28
C SER A 2 -11.06 6.10 -1.65
N VAL A 3 -9.93 6.77 -1.80
CA VAL A 3 -8.63 6.14 -2.04
C VAL A 3 -7.72 6.52 -0.87
N LEU A 4 -7.13 5.52 -0.23
CA LEU A 4 -6.17 5.69 0.84
C LEU A 4 -4.80 5.22 0.36
N LEU A 5 -3.81 6.07 0.53
CA LEU A 5 -2.48 5.91 -0.04
C LEU A 5 -1.49 5.64 1.08
N ASP A 6 -0.66 4.61 0.93
CA ASP A 6 0.44 4.24 1.81
C ASP A 6 0.14 4.39 3.31
N PRO A 7 -0.89 3.70 3.81
CA PRO A 7 -1.32 3.87 5.19
C PRO A 7 -0.33 3.21 6.17
N MET A 8 0.71 3.97 6.54
CA MET A 8 1.59 3.66 7.66
C MET A 8 1.05 4.38 8.90
N LEU A 9 0.28 3.66 9.71
CA LEU A 9 -0.36 4.15 10.93
C LEU A 9 0.31 3.59 12.20
N GLY A 10 1.34 2.76 12.01
CA GLY A 10 2.20 2.28 13.07
C GLY A 10 3.09 3.39 13.64
N ARG A 11 3.66 3.13 14.81
CA ARG A 11 4.59 4.06 15.49
C ARG A 11 6.02 3.97 14.97
N VAL A 12 6.38 2.89 14.29
CA VAL A 12 7.76 2.65 13.86
C VAL A 12 7.79 1.97 12.50
N PRO A 13 8.58 2.47 11.52
CA PRO A 13 8.73 1.85 10.21
C PRO A 13 9.77 0.72 10.29
N ALA A 14 9.52 -0.28 11.14
CA ALA A 14 10.47 -1.36 11.40
C ALA A 14 9.76 -2.70 11.69
N PRO A 15 10.44 -3.85 11.50
CA PRO A 15 9.86 -5.15 11.82
C PRO A 15 9.60 -5.32 13.32
N SER A 16 10.36 -4.62 14.16
CA SER A 16 10.18 -4.55 15.60
C SER A 16 10.42 -3.11 16.06
N PRO A 17 9.65 -2.59 17.04
CA PRO A 17 9.90 -1.28 17.65
C PRO A 17 11.32 -1.13 18.21
N SER A 18 11.95 -2.22 18.64
CA SER A 18 13.33 -2.23 19.16
C SER A 18 14.40 -1.94 18.12
N LEU A 19 14.06 -1.99 16.83
CA LEU A 19 14.98 -1.78 15.71
C LEU A 19 14.83 -0.40 15.07
N ALA A 20 13.86 0.40 15.53
CA ALA A 20 13.64 1.75 15.02
C ALA A 20 14.33 2.77 15.91
N GLU A 21 15.10 3.66 15.30
CA GLU A 21 15.69 4.83 15.97
C GLU A 21 14.67 5.96 16.16
N THR A 22 13.51 5.89 15.48
CA THR A 22 12.55 7.00 15.37
C THR A 22 11.10 6.54 15.52
N ASP A 23 10.35 7.24 16.36
CA ASP A 23 8.88 7.15 16.48
C ASP A 23 8.26 8.05 15.40
N THR A 24 7.39 7.50 14.56
CA THR A 24 6.58 8.28 13.63
C THR A 24 5.57 9.11 14.44
N ALA A 25 5.26 10.31 13.95
CA ALA A 25 4.19 11.09 14.56
C ALA A 25 2.89 10.25 14.58
N ARG A 26 2.18 10.24 15.71
CA ARG A 26 0.90 9.54 15.83
C ARG A 26 0.01 9.94 14.66
N ALA A 27 -0.44 8.96 13.89
CA ALA A 27 -1.29 9.22 12.75
C ALA A 27 -2.51 10.05 13.19
N PRO A 28 -2.85 11.13 12.48
CA PRO A 28 -3.95 12.03 12.86
C PRO A 28 -5.33 11.36 12.71
N ILE A 29 -5.38 10.15 12.13
CA ILE A 29 -6.60 9.40 11.85
C ILE A 29 -6.45 8.01 12.45
N GLU A 30 -7.43 7.60 13.26
CA GLU A 30 -7.55 6.23 13.77
C GLU A 30 -8.33 5.37 12.78
N ILE A 31 -7.90 4.11 12.60
CA ILE A 31 -8.53 3.16 11.68
C ILE A 31 -10.00 2.90 12.07
N GLU A 32 -10.28 2.97 13.35
CA GLU A 32 -11.58 2.83 13.98
C GLU A 32 -12.53 3.96 13.59
N GLY A 33 -11.99 5.16 13.31
CA GLY A 33 -12.76 6.34 12.90
C GLY A 33 -13.35 6.27 11.49
N TYR A 34 -12.92 5.32 10.65
CA TYR A 34 -13.50 5.12 9.32
C TYR A 34 -14.90 4.46 9.43
N ALA A 35 -15.95 5.29 9.43
CA ALA A 35 -17.35 4.86 9.47
C ALA A 35 -17.84 4.19 8.17
N ARG A 36 -17.10 4.35 7.06
CA ARG A 36 -17.40 3.75 5.76
C ARG A 36 -16.24 2.88 5.28
N LYS A 37 -16.55 1.81 4.55
CA LYS A 37 -15.53 1.01 3.86
C LYS A 37 -14.73 1.89 2.89
N ILE A 38 -13.43 1.67 2.87
CA ILE A 38 -12.49 2.32 1.94
C ILE A 38 -12.61 1.60 0.59
N ASP A 39 -12.77 2.36 -0.50
CA ASP A 39 -12.92 1.73 -1.81
C ASP A 39 -11.57 1.13 -2.26
N VAL A 40 -10.47 1.90 -2.17
CA VAL A 40 -9.12 1.45 -2.57
C VAL A 40 -8.07 1.79 -1.52
N VAL A 41 -7.17 0.85 -1.28
CA VAL A 41 -5.87 1.12 -0.63
C VAL A 41 -4.78 0.80 -1.64
N ASP A 42 -3.93 1.78 -1.95
CA ASP A 42 -2.75 1.59 -2.79
C ASP A 42 -1.52 1.33 -1.91
N LEU A 43 -0.75 0.28 -2.22
CA LEU A 43 0.51 -0.09 -1.55
C LEU A 43 1.63 -0.30 -2.59
N PRO A 44 2.56 0.66 -2.75
CA PRO A 44 3.51 0.73 -3.86
C PRO A 44 4.78 -0.08 -3.68
N THR A 45 5.08 -0.49 -2.45
CA THR A 45 6.31 -1.18 -2.09
C THR A 45 6.08 -1.96 -0.80
N ASP A 46 6.97 -2.92 -0.53
CA ASP A 46 6.97 -3.68 0.71
C ASP A 46 7.93 -3.12 1.78
N HIS A 47 8.51 -1.93 1.56
CA HIS A 47 9.34 -1.26 2.56
C HIS A 47 8.53 -0.89 3.82
N TYR A 48 9.19 -0.88 4.98
CA TYR A 48 8.51 -0.83 6.29
C TYR A 48 7.78 0.48 6.60
N ASP A 49 8.20 1.59 6.01
CA ASP A 49 7.54 2.90 6.09
C ASP A 49 6.32 3.03 5.17
N HIS A 50 6.12 2.11 4.23
CA HIS A 50 4.94 2.05 3.35
C HIS A 50 4.04 0.84 3.63
N LEU A 51 4.59 -0.25 4.15
CA LEU A 51 3.88 -1.52 4.42
C LEU A 51 4.04 -1.95 5.88
N ASP A 52 3.30 -1.28 6.77
CA ASP A 52 3.21 -1.67 8.17
C ASP A 52 2.23 -2.84 8.38
N HIS A 53 2.74 -3.91 8.99
CA HIS A 53 1.96 -5.12 9.28
C HIS A 53 0.75 -4.83 10.19
N GLY A 54 0.94 -4.00 11.23
CA GLY A 54 -0.12 -3.68 12.18
C GLY A 54 -1.26 -2.90 11.53
N SER A 55 -0.91 -1.90 10.71
CA SER A 55 -1.84 -1.10 9.92
C SER A 55 -2.61 -1.96 8.94
N VAL A 56 -1.91 -2.84 8.20
CA VAL A 56 -2.52 -3.73 7.20
C VAL A 56 -3.57 -4.66 7.82
N LEU A 57 -3.26 -5.32 8.94
CA LEU A 57 -4.20 -6.22 9.61
C LEU A 57 -5.47 -5.51 10.11
N ARG A 58 -5.34 -4.27 10.57
CA ARG A 58 -6.47 -3.48 11.08
C ARG A 58 -7.29 -2.85 9.94
N LEU A 59 -6.62 -2.47 8.85
CA LEU A 59 -7.20 -1.68 7.77
C LEU A 59 -7.86 -2.54 6.70
N LEU A 60 -7.16 -3.56 6.19
CA LEU A 60 -7.62 -4.33 5.01
C LEU A 60 -9.00 -4.98 5.16
N PRO A 61 -9.47 -5.42 6.35
CA PRO A 61 -10.85 -5.87 6.53
C PRO A 61 -11.92 -4.81 6.17
N LYS A 62 -11.55 -3.52 6.16
CA LYS A 62 -12.41 -2.39 5.81
C LYS A 62 -12.23 -1.91 4.37
N VAL A 63 -11.34 -2.53 3.59
CA VAL A 63 -10.99 -2.14 2.22
C VAL A 63 -11.71 -3.06 1.21
N LYS A 64 -12.20 -2.49 0.12
CA LYS A 64 -12.82 -3.28 -0.97
C LYS A 64 -11.79 -3.80 -1.97
N HIS A 65 -10.87 -2.94 -2.38
CA HIS A 65 -9.86 -3.25 -3.38
C HIS A 65 -8.45 -2.80 -2.90
N PRO A 66 -7.71 -3.66 -2.19
CA PRO A 66 -6.28 -3.52 -2.04
C PRO A 66 -5.60 -3.61 -3.42
N VAL A 67 -4.92 -2.55 -3.81
CA VAL A 67 -4.12 -2.49 -5.05
C VAL A 67 -2.66 -2.41 -4.66
N VAL A 68 -1.83 -3.30 -5.19
CA VAL A 68 -0.43 -3.43 -4.80
C VAL A 68 0.48 -3.61 -6.01
N CYS A 69 1.75 -3.21 -5.87
CA CYS A 69 2.76 -3.54 -6.87
C CYS A 69 3.08 -5.04 -6.89
N LEU A 70 3.52 -5.53 -8.05
CA LEU A 70 3.97 -6.91 -8.24
C LEU A 70 5.01 -7.32 -7.18
N GLY A 71 4.78 -8.47 -6.55
CA GLY A 71 5.59 -9.03 -5.47
C GLY A 71 5.23 -8.50 -4.08
N VAL A 72 4.40 -7.47 -3.92
CA VAL A 72 3.90 -7.03 -2.62
C VAL A 72 2.77 -7.94 -2.12
N ALA A 73 1.95 -8.50 -3.03
CA ALA A 73 0.80 -9.33 -2.66
C ALA A 73 1.20 -10.55 -1.80
N ARG A 74 2.41 -11.08 -1.99
CA ARG A 74 2.94 -12.21 -1.19
C ARG A 74 2.90 -11.96 0.33
N HIS A 75 3.12 -10.72 0.76
CA HIS A 75 3.09 -10.35 2.19
C HIS A 75 1.66 -10.31 2.70
N LEU A 76 0.75 -9.68 1.95
CA LEU A 76 -0.67 -9.62 2.28
C LEU A 76 -1.29 -11.02 2.38
N ILE A 77 -0.96 -11.90 1.43
CA ILE A 77 -1.39 -13.30 1.44
C ILE A 77 -0.85 -14.03 2.67
N ARG A 78 0.44 -13.86 2.97
CA ARG A 78 1.06 -14.42 4.18
C ARG A 78 0.39 -13.92 5.48
N TRP A 79 -0.17 -12.71 5.46
CA TRP A 79 -0.89 -12.11 6.58
C TRP A 79 -2.39 -12.43 6.60
N GLY A 80 -2.86 -13.32 5.72
CA GLY A 80 -4.23 -13.85 5.73
C GLY A 80 -5.22 -13.09 4.84
N VAL A 81 -4.77 -12.19 3.97
CA VAL A 81 -5.62 -11.56 2.96
C VAL A 81 -5.89 -12.55 1.83
N SER A 82 -7.15 -12.73 1.44
CA SER A 82 -7.49 -13.60 0.31
C SER A 82 -6.85 -13.09 -0.98
N PRO A 83 -6.12 -13.92 -1.76
CA PRO A 83 -5.54 -13.52 -3.04
C PRO A 83 -6.59 -12.96 -4.01
N SER A 84 -7.81 -13.50 -3.98
CA SER A 84 -8.93 -13.03 -4.81
C SER A 84 -9.35 -11.58 -4.57
N ASN A 85 -8.96 -11.02 -3.43
CA ASN A 85 -9.30 -9.65 -3.06
C ASN A 85 -8.20 -8.67 -3.45
N ILE A 86 -7.00 -9.14 -3.79
CA ILE A 86 -5.84 -8.28 -4.07
C ILE A 86 -5.76 -8.04 -5.58
N ILE A 87 -5.59 -6.79 -5.97
CA ILE A 87 -5.26 -6.41 -7.34
C ILE A 87 -3.77 -6.14 -7.36
N GLU A 88 -3.01 -7.02 -7.99
CA GLU A 88 -1.57 -6.88 -8.15
C GLU A 88 -1.27 -6.38 -9.56
N LEU A 89 -0.45 -5.32 -9.68
CA LEU A 89 -0.12 -4.68 -10.95
C LEU A 89 1.39 -4.63 -11.15
N ASP A 90 1.83 -4.94 -12.36
CA ASP A 90 3.19 -4.68 -12.84
C ASP A 90 3.32 -3.22 -13.32
N TRP A 91 4.55 -2.79 -13.60
CA TRP A 91 4.80 -1.49 -14.18
C TRP A 91 4.08 -1.33 -15.52
N HIS A 92 3.55 -0.13 -15.74
CA HIS A 92 2.74 0.24 -16.90
C HIS A 92 1.37 -0.46 -16.98
N GLU A 93 1.05 -1.35 -16.03
CA GLU A 93 -0.31 -1.86 -15.89
C GLU A 93 -1.20 -0.86 -15.17
N ALA A 94 -2.48 -0.88 -15.56
CA ALA A 94 -3.49 -0.04 -14.97
C ALA A 94 -4.75 -0.85 -14.64
N VAL A 95 -5.39 -0.46 -13.53
CA VAL A 95 -6.73 -0.92 -13.20
C VAL A 95 -7.69 0.25 -13.18
N ARG A 96 -8.90 0.02 -13.69
CA ARG A 96 -10.00 0.96 -13.56
C ARG A 96 -10.95 0.46 -12.48
N ILE A 97 -11.12 1.25 -11.44
CA ILE A 97 -12.07 1.00 -10.35
C ILE A 97 -13.10 2.12 -10.38
N LYS A 98 -14.34 1.79 -10.76
CA LYS A 98 -15.40 2.77 -11.07
C LYS A 98 -14.95 3.72 -12.20
N ASP A 99 -14.80 5.01 -11.90
CA ASP A 99 -14.35 6.06 -12.85
C ASP A 99 -12.92 6.53 -12.59
N VAL A 100 -12.18 5.83 -11.72
CA VAL A 100 -10.82 6.18 -11.36
C VAL A 100 -9.86 5.17 -11.96
N HIS A 101 -8.88 5.68 -12.71
CA HIS A 101 -7.78 4.92 -13.28
C HIS A 101 -6.59 4.97 -12.34
N HIS A 102 -6.09 3.81 -11.94
CA HIS A 102 -4.86 3.64 -11.18
C HIS A 102 -3.81 3.06 -12.14
N LEU A 103 -2.69 3.75 -12.31
CA LEU A 103 -1.58 3.34 -13.18
C LEU A 103 -0.28 3.36 -12.37
N TYR A 104 0.50 2.29 -12.44
CA TYR A 104 1.84 2.21 -11.82
C TYR A 104 2.90 2.51 -12.87
N THR A 105 3.81 3.45 -12.60
CA THR A 105 4.59 4.11 -13.67
C THR A 105 6.11 4.06 -13.55
N CYS A 106 6.70 3.71 -12.40
CA CYS A 106 8.14 3.88 -12.21
C CYS A 106 8.83 2.61 -11.73
N PRO A 107 9.83 2.08 -12.46
CA PRO A 107 10.55 0.90 -12.04
C PRO A 107 11.71 1.18 -11.08
N THR A 108 11.63 0.61 -9.88
CA THR A 108 12.80 0.37 -9.04
C THR A 108 12.57 -0.89 -8.19
N PHE A 109 13.64 -1.53 -7.74
CA PHE A 109 13.58 -2.79 -6.99
C PHE A 109 13.89 -2.53 -5.52
N LEU A 110 13.12 -3.16 -4.64
CA LEU A 110 13.36 -3.15 -3.21
C LEU A 110 13.34 -4.57 -2.62
N GLY A 111 13.71 -4.66 -1.36
CA GLY A 111 13.58 -5.85 -0.52
C GLY A 111 13.43 -5.40 0.93
N ARG A 112 12.65 -6.15 1.70
CA ARG A 112 12.27 -5.81 3.08
C ARG A 112 13.16 -6.50 4.15
N GLY A 113 14.06 -7.38 3.74
CA GLY A 113 14.91 -8.18 4.62
C GLY A 113 16.23 -8.59 3.96
N PHE A 114 17.04 -9.33 4.70
CA PHE A 114 18.38 -9.71 4.24
C PHE A 114 18.38 -10.68 3.04
N TRP A 115 17.28 -11.42 2.84
CA TRP A 115 17.18 -12.51 1.86
C TRP A 115 16.10 -12.28 0.78
N ASP A 116 15.56 -11.06 0.66
CA ASP A 116 14.42 -10.78 -0.22
C ASP A 116 14.62 -9.57 -1.16
N ARG A 117 15.86 -9.11 -1.32
CA ARG A 117 16.22 -8.12 -2.33
C ARG A 117 15.71 -8.55 -3.72
N HIS A 118 15.11 -7.59 -4.44
CA HIS A 118 14.56 -7.76 -5.79
C HIS A 118 13.36 -8.70 -5.89
N LYS A 119 12.67 -9.00 -4.79
CA LYS A 119 11.47 -9.87 -4.79
C LYS A 119 10.14 -9.10 -4.78
N SER A 120 10.19 -7.77 -4.77
CA SER A 120 9.06 -6.85 -4.89
C SER A 120 9.43 -5.68 -5.79
N LEU A 121 8.46 -5.21 -6.55
CA LEU A 121 8.58 -3.96 -7.28
C LEU A 121 8.27 -2.80 -6.34
N TRP A 122 8.91 -1.67 -6.64
CA TRP A 122 8.56 -0.37 -6.10
C TRP A 122 8.13 0.51 -7.27
N SER A 123 7.04 1.27 -7.07
CA SER A 123 6.55 2.18 -8.10
C SER A 123 5.92 3.46 -7.54
N SER A 124 5.86 4.47 -8.41
CA SER A 124 4.97 5.63 -8.27
C SER A 124 3.60 5.29 -8.87
N TRP A 125 2.56 6.05 -8.53
CA TRP A 125 1.25 5.86 -9.16
C TRP A 125 0.63 7.16 -9.65
N VAL A 126 -0.16 7.02 -10.70
CA VAL A 126 -1.04 8.05 -11.24
C VAL A 126 -2.47 7.64 -10.97
N ILE A 127 -3.20 8.50 -10.28
CA ILE A 127 -4.64 8.37 -10.06
C ILE A 127 -5.33 9.41 -10.92
N SER A 128 -6.04 8.96 -11.95
CA SER A 128 -6.77 9.84 -12.86
C SER A 128 -8.28 9.64 -12.71
N SER A 129 -8.98 10.75 -12.55
CA SER A 129 -10.44 10.85 -12.53
C SER A 129 -10.90 11.81 -13.63
N PRO A 130 -12.20 11.86 -13.99
CA PRO A 130 -12.68 12.75 -15.04
C PRO A 130 -12.40 14.25 -14.81
N ARG A 131 -12.11 14.66 -13.56
CA ARG A 131 -11.87 16.07 -13.20
C ARG A 131 -10.43 16.38 -12.81
N HIS A 132 -9.68 15.39 -12.32
CA HIS A 132 -8.34 15.62 -11.76
C HIS A 132 -7.45 14.41 -12.02
N THR A 133 -6.16 14.68 -12.22
CA THR A 133 -5.09 13.68 -12.25
C THR A 133 -4.09 14.00 -11.16
N HIS A 134 -3.79 13.02 -10.32
CA HIS A 134 -2.82 13.10 -9.24
C HIS A 134 -1.67 12.16 -9.56
N LEU A 135 -0.44 12.66 -9.51
CA LEU A 135 0.78 11.86 -9.54
C LEU A 135 1.35 11.83 -8.13
N LEU A 136 1.55 10.62 -7.60
CA LEU A 136 2.21 10.41 -6.32
C LEU A 136 3.49 9.64 -6.54
N GLN A 137 4.60 10.32 -6.25
CA GLN A 137 5.92 9.75 -6.30
C GLN A 137 6.28 9.20 -4.93
N CYS A 138 6.38 7.88 -4.84
CA CYS A 138 6.91 7.20 -3.67
C CYS A 138 8.42 7.50 -3.60
N ARG A 139 8.90 8.02 -2.47
CA ARG A 139 10.30 8.43 -2.24
C ARG A 139 11.07 7.39 -1.46
#